data_AF-I1YG64-F1
#
_entry.id   AF-I1YG64-F1
#
_cell.length_a   1.000
_cell.length_b   1.000
_cell.length_c   1.000
_cell.angle_alpha   90.00
_cell.angle_beta   90.00
_cell.angle_gamma   90.00
#
_symmetry.space_group_name_H-M   'P 1'
#
loop_
_entity.id
_entity.type
_entity.pdbx_description
1 polymer ?
#
loop_
_entity_poly.entity_id
_entity_poly.type
_entity_poly.pdbx_seq_one_letter_code
_entity_poly.pdbx_strand_id
1 'polypeptide(L)'
;MRNLRSQTEIMASWEGDLSSPVVSICCITYNHDAYIEDALEGFLIQETDFPFEILIHDDASTDRTADIIREYEAAYPNLIKPIYQVENQYSQGKK
;
A
#
# COMPACT_ATOMS: atom_id res chain seq x y z
N MET A 1 5.53 14.73 6.33
CA MET A 1 4.58 13.78 6.95
C MET A 1 3.24 14.48 7.11
N ARG A 2 2.27 14.11 6.26
CA ARG A 2 0.89 14.57 6.44
C ARG A 2 0.36 14.04 7.78
N ASN A 3 -0.59 14.74 8.37
CA ASN A 3 -1.27 14.24 9.57
C ASN A 3 -2.23 13.13 9.16
N LEU A 4 -1.70 11.91 8.97
CA LEU A 4 -2.49 10.76 8.56
C LEU A 4 -3.29 10.22 9.74
N ARG A 5 -4.52 9.81 9.44
CA ARG A 5 -5.33 9.01 10.37
C ARG A 5 -4.67 7.66 10.60
N SER A 6 -4.77 7.15 11.82
CA SER A 6 -4.40 5.77 12.14
C SER A 6 -5.31 4.78 11.41
N GLN A 7 -4.85 3.54 11.25
CA GLN A 7 -5.66 2.45 10.68
C GLN A 7 -7.04 2.33 11.36
N THR A 8 -7.09 2.42 12.68
CA THR A 8 -8.36 2.32 13.43
C THR A 8 -9.30 3.47 13.11
N GLU A 9 -8.79 4.69 12.97
CA GLU A 9 -9.60 5.87 12.62
C GLU A 9 -10.14 5.79 11.20
N ILE A 10 -9.36 5.26 10.25
CA ILE A 10 -9.83 5.03 8.87
C ILE A 10 -10.97 3.99 8.87
N MET A 11 -10.78 2.87 9.56
CA MET A 11 -11.76 1.79 9.58
C MET A 11 -13.03 2.14 10.39
N ALA A 12 -12.97 3.13 11.27
CA ALA A 12 -14.11 3.54 12.10
C ALA A 12 -15.27 4.15 11.31
N SER A 13 -15.02 4.66 10.10
CA SER A 13 -16.07 5.19 9.22
C SER A 13 -16.69 4.14 8.30
N TRP A 14 -16.17 2.91 8.29
CA TRP A 14 -16.61 1.89 7.34
C TRP A 14 -17.91 1.22 7.76
N GLU A 15 -18.79 1.05 6.78
CA GLU A 15 -20.03 0.31 6.87
C GLU A 15 -19.93 -1.03 6.12
N GLY A 16 -20.75 -2.00 6.50
CA GLY A 16 -20.81 -3.32 5.84
C GLY A 16 -19.81 -4.34 6.39
N ASP A 17 -19.44 -5.32 5.56
CA ASP A 17 -18.51 -6.38 5.92
C ASP A 17 -17.05 -5.91 5.79
N LEU A 18 -16.41 -5.64 6.93
CA LEU A 18 -15.03 -5.18 7.01
C LEU A 18 -14.00 -6.19 6.44
N SER A 19 -14.38 -7.44 6.24
CA SER A 19 -13.52 -8.47 5.65
C SER A 19 -13.58 -8.53 4.12
N SER A 20 -14.49 -7.79 3.50
CA SER A 20 -14.73 -7.79 2.06
C SER A 20 -14.51 -6.38 1.48
N PRO A 21 -13.28 -6.05 1.02
CA PRO A 21 -13.00 -4.74 0.46
C PRO A 21 -13.86 -4.47 -0.78
N VAL A 22 -14.47 -3.29 -0.84
CA VAL A 22 -15.23 -2.81 -2.00
C VAL A 22 -14.27 -2.31 -3.08
N VAL A 23 -13.12 -1.79 -2.67
CA VAL A 23 -12.06 -1.30 -3.56
C VAL A 23 -10.71 -1.89 -3.16
N SER A 24 -9.97 -2.39 -4.16
CA SER A 24 -8.56 -2.75 -4.02
C SER A 24 -7.71 -1.80 -4.85
N ILE A 25 -6.80 -1.08 -4.19
CA ILE A 25 -5.80 -0.22 -4.84
C ILE A 25 -4.60 -1.09 -5.17
N CYS A 26 -4.35 -1.33 -6.46
CA CYS A 26 -3.18 -2.07 -6.92
C CYS A 26 -2.05 -1.10 -7.30
N CYS A 27 -0.97 -1.08 -6.51
CA CYS A 27 0.21 -0.24 -6.73
C CYS A 27 1.41 -1.12 -7.12
N ILE A 28 1.83 -1.06 -8.38
CA ILE A 28 3.05 -1.72 -8.87
C ILE A 28 4.22 -0.73 -8.80
N THR A 29 5.38 -1.18 -8.31
CA THR A 29 6.53 -0.31 -8.10
C THR A 29 7.86 -1.02 -8.28
N TYR A 30 8.87 -0.28 -8.76
CA TYR A 30 10.26 -0.69 -8.86
C TYR A 30 11.14 0.56 -8.84
N ASN A 31 12.05 0.65 -7.87
CA ASN A 31 12.96 1.78 -7.69
C ASN A 31 12.27 3.17 -7.67
N HIS A 32 11.24 3.33 -6.86
CA HIS A 32 10.48 4.58 -6.69
C HIS A 32 10.62 5.18 -5.28
N ASP A 33 11.80 5.10 -4.65
CA ASP A 33 12.01 5.64 -3.30
C ASP A 33 11.59 7.12 -3.16
N ALA A 34 11.76 7.91 -4.22
CA ALA A 34 11.38 9.31 -4.28
C ALA A 34 9.87 9.57 -4.38
N TYR A 35 9.03 8.56 -4.62
CA TYR A 35 7.60 8.73 -4.94
C TYR A 35 6.66 7.82 -4.15
N ILE A 36 7.14 6.66 -3.69
CA ILE A 36 6.28 5.65 -3.08
C ILE A 36 5.62 6.18 -1.81
N GLU A 37 6.30 7.01 -1.03
CA GLU A 37 5.74 7.63 0.16
C GLU A 37 4.54 8.54 -0.18
N ASP A 38 4.69 9.44 -1.15
CA ASP A 38 3.60 10.33 -1.58
C ASP A 38 2.38 9.57 -2.11
N ALA A 39 2.61 8.44 -2.80
CA ALA A 39 1.54 7.56 -3.28
C ALA A 39 0.77 6.93 -2.11
N LEU A 40 1.50 6.37 -1.13
CA LEU A 40 0.91 5.76 0.07
C LEU A 40 0.14 6.79 0.91
N GLU A 41 0.71 7.97 1.14
CA GLU A 41 0.01 9.07 1.79
C GLU A 41 -1.27 9.43 1.01
N GLY A 42 -1.21 9.47 -0.33
CA GLY A 42 -2.35 9.73 -1.20
C GLY A 42 -3.50 8.73 -1.05
N PHE A 43 -3.19 7.44 -0.88
CA PHE A 43 -4.19 6.41 -0.63
C PHE A 43 -4.81 6.55 0.77
N LEU A 44 -3.99 6.83 1.79
CA LEU A 44 -4.41 6.85 3.20
C LEU A 44 -5.20 8.12 3.59
N ILE A 45 -5.03 9.23 2.87
CA ILE A 45 -5.84 10.44 3.11
C ILE A 45 -7.28 10.33 2.63
N GLN A 46 -7.63 9.32 1.82
CA GLN A 46 -8.98 9.20 1.26
C GLN A 46 -10.02 8.95 2.37
N GLU A 47 -11.10 9.71 2.38
CA GLU A 47 -12.22 9.52 3.30
C GLU A 47 -13.29 8.66 2.62
N THR A 48 -13.53 7.47 3.18
CA THR A 48 -14.51 6.50 2.65
C THR A 48 -15.40 5.98 3.77
N ASP A 49 -16.62 5.59 3.41
CA ASP A 49 -17.58 4.87 4.25
C ASP A 49 -17.62 3.36 3.94
N PHE A 50 -16.72 2.88 3.07
CA PHE A 50 -16.59 1.48 2.70
C PHE A 50 -15.17 0.94 2.91
N PRO A 51 -15.03 -0.38 3.20
CA PRO A 51 -13.73 -1.04 3.29
C PRO A 51 -12.94 -1.02 1.99
N PHE A 52 -11.65 -0.72 2.09
CA PHE A 52 -10.70 -0.84 0.98
C PHE A 52 -9.40 -1.49 1.44
N GLU A 53 -8.62 -1.98 0.48
CA GLU A 53 -7.26 -2.48 0.70
C GLU A 53 -6.26 -1.86 -0.28
N ILE A 54 -5.00 -1.89 0.09
CA ILE A 54 -3.87 -1.41 -0.70
C ILE A 54 -2.94 -2.60 -0.94
N LEU A 55 -2.91 -3.07 -2.17
CA LEU A 55 -2.00 -4.13 -2.63
C LEU A 55 -0.79 -3.45 -3.26
N ILE A 56 0.40 -3.71 -2.72
CA ILE A 56 1.64 -3.12 -3.23
C ILE A 56 2.49 -4.25 -3.78
N HIS A 57 2.90 -4.15 -5.04
CA HIS A 57 3.77 -5.12 -5.68
C HIS A 57 5.11 -4.47 -5.96
N ASP A 58 6.12 -4.81 -5.15
CA ASP A 58 7.50 -4.36 -5.31
C ASP A 58 8.28 -5.39 -6.13
N ASP A 59 8.77 -4.98 -7.30
CA ASP A 59 9.46 -5.88 -8.24
C ASP A 59 10.97 -6.02 -7.94
N ALA A 60 11.28 -6.34 -6.69
CA ALA A 60 12.64 -6.47 -6.15
C ALA A 60 13.46 -5.19 -6.30
N SER A 61 12.93 -4.07 -5.78
CA SER A 61 13.64 -2.79 -5.79
C SER A 61 14.98 -2.89 -5.07
N THR A 62 15.97 -2.16 -5.58
CA THR A 62 17.33 -2.09 -5.02
C THR A 62 17.61 -0.78 -4.29
N ASP A 63 16.66 0.15 -4.31
CA ASP A 63 16.67 1.38 -3.53
C ASP A 63 15.84 1.22 -2.22
N ARG A 64 15.46 2.34 -1.61
CA ARG A 64 14.70 2.35 -0.35
C ARG A 64 13.19 2.06 -0.51
N THR A 65 12.70 1.78 -1.71
CA THR A 65 11.25 1.56 -1.97
C THR A 65 10.66 0.52 -1.03
N ALA A 66 11.28 -0.66 -0.94
CA ALA A 66 10.81 -1.75 -0.09
C ALA A 66 10.84 -1.40 1.40
N ASP A 67 11.83 -0.62 1.85
CA ASP A 67 11.94 -0.20 3.25
C ASP A 67 10.81 0.76 3.63
N ILE A 68 10.51 1.73 2.75
CA ILE A 68 9.38 2.64 2.96
C ILE A 68 8.07 1.85 3.00
N ILE A 69 7.87 0.89 2.09
CA ILE A 69 6.66 0.05 2.10
C ILE A 69 6.52 -0.71 3.43
N ARG A 70 7.62 -1.26 3.99
CA ARG A 70 7.60 -1.97 5.29
C ARG A 70 7.22 -1.06 6.46
N GLU A 71 7.66 0.19 6.45
CA GLU A 71 7.28 1.17 7.47
C GLU A 71 5.76 1.39 7.48
N TYR A 72 5.16 1.53 6.29
CA TYR A 72 3.72 1.70 6.14
C TYR A 72 2.93 0.40 6.39
N GLU A 73 3.45 -0.76 5.98
CA GLU A 73 2.88 -2.08 6.31
C GLU A 73 2.78 -2.27 7.82
N ALA A 74 3.83 -1.90 8.57
CA ALA A 74 3.82 -1.98 10.03
C ALA A 74 2.80 -1.03 10.68
N ALA A 75 2.59 0.16 10.09
CA ALA A 75 1.62 1.13 10.59
C ALA A 75 0.16 0.81 10.22
N TYR A 76 -0.06 0.14 9.08
CA TYR A 76 -1.38 -0.18 8.52
C TYR A 76 -1.53 -1.66 8.12
N PRO A 77 -1.31 -2.62 9.04
CA PRO A 77 -1.20 -4.05 8.70
C PRO A 77 -2.49 -4.70 8.18
N ASN A 78 -3.66 -4.07 8.37
CA ASN A 78 -4.94 -4.58 7.84
C ASN A 78 -5.30 -3.95 6.49
N LEU A 79 -4.74 -2.79 6.16
CA LEU A 79 -5.01 -2.08 4.89
C LEU A 79 -3.94 -2.40 3.85
N ILE A 80 -2.67 -2.43 4.24
CA ILE A 80 -1.53 -2.54 3.33
C ILE A 80 -1.05 -3.99 3.28
N LYS A 81 -1.10 -4.59 2.09
CA LYS A 81 -0.73 -5.98 1.83
C LYS A 81 0.33 -6.01 0.72
N PRO A 82 1.61 -5.91 1.08
CA PRO A 82 2.67 -5.89 0.10
C PRO A 82 3.06 -7.29 -0.38
N ILE A 83 3.56 -7.35 -1.62
CA ILE A 83 4.17 -8.51 -2.26
C ILE A 83 5.56 -8.07 -2.68
N TYR A 84 6.57 -8.54 -1.95
CA TYR A 84 7.98 -8.27 -2.25
C TYR A 84 8.54 -9.39 -3.12
N GLN A 85 8.86 -9.08 -4.37
CA GLN A 85 9.56 -10.04 -5.21
C GLN A 85 11.02 -10.21 -4.76
N VAL A 86 11.55 -11.42 -4.94
CA VAL A 86 12.96 -11.74 -4.64
C VAL A 86 13.86 -11.40 -5.83
N GLU A 87 13.30 -11.40 -7.04
CA GLU A 87 13.98 -11.05 -8.29
C GLU A 87 13.08 -10.15 -9.14
N ASN A 88 13.68 -9.24 -9.92
CA ASN A 88 12.95 -8.35 -10.80
C ASN A 88 12.29 -9.15 -11.95
N GLN A 89 10.96 -9.29 -11.91
CA GLN A 89 10.20 -10.10 -12.85
C GLN A 89 10.15 -9.48 -14.25
N TYR A 90 10.12 -8.14 -14.35
CA TYR A 90 10.10 -7.46 -15.65
C TYR A 90 11.33 -7.78 -16.50
N SER A 91 12.52 -7.80 -15.88
CA SER A 91 13.79 -8.16 -16.52
C SER A 91 13.81 -9.60 -17.06
N GLN A 92 12.95 -10.48 -16.53
CA GLN A 92 12.80 -11.86 -16.95
C GLN A 92 11.74 -12.05 -18.05
N GLY A 93 11.11 -10.97 -18.52
CA GLY A 93 10.06 -11.01 -19.54
C GLY A 93 8.72 -11.59 -19.04
N LYS A 94 8.55 -11.73 -17.73
CA LYS A 94 7.29 -12.12 -17.09
C LYS A 94 6.42 -10.86 -16.94
N LYS A 95 5.14 -10.97 -17.30
CA LYS A 95 4.14 -9.89 -17.19
C LYS A 95 3.06 -10.29 -16.21
#